data_AF-A0A2E9WS12-F1
#
_entry.id   AF-A0A2E9WS12-F1
#
_cell.length_a   1.000
_cell.length_b   1.000
_cell.length_c   1.000
_cell.angle_alpha   90.00
_cell.angle_beta   90.00
_cell.angle_gamma   90.00
#
_symmetry.space_group_name_H-M   'P 1'
#
loop_
_entity.id
_entity.type
_entity.pdbx_description
1 polymer ?
#
loop_
_entity_poly.entity_id
_entity_poly.type
_entity_poly.pdbx_seq_one_letter_code
_entity_poly.pdbx_strand_id
1 'polypeptide(L)' 'MKSIEEILSLRFQYENYIENLEIPKDKKIGHINNLIWFRDYGHIKNRFRKGYEESVYICNTILDSYYKRE' A
#
# COMPACT_ATOMS: atom_id res chain seq x y z
N MET A 1 -16.26 6.80 5.44
CA MET A 1 -15.01 6.57 6.19
C MET A 1 -14.96 5.08 6.50
N LYS A 2 -13.84 4.39 6.24
CA LYS A 2 -13.71 2.96 6.54
C LYS A 2 -13.55 2.71 8.04
N SER A 3 -14.01 1.55 8.51
CA SER A 3 -13.80 1.10 9.88
C SER A 3 -12.32 0.78 10.14
N ILE A 4 -11.93 0.64 11.40
CA ILE A 4 -10.54 0.27 11.75
C ILE A 4 -10.24 -1.14 11.25
N GLU A 5 -11.18 -2.07 11.38
CA GLU A 5 -11.08 -3.45 10.92
C GLU A 5 -10.88 -3.50 9.40
N GLU A 6 -11.67 -2.74 8.63
CA GLU A 6 -11.50 -2.65 7.18
C GLU A 6 -10.10 -2.17 6.79
N ILE A 7 -9.56 -1.17 7.50
CA ILE A 7 -8.22 -0.63 7.23
C ILE A 7 -7.14 -1.65 7.57
N LEU A 8 -7.28 -2.37 8.68
CA LEU A 8 -6.34 -3.43 9.06
C LEU A 8 -6.36 -4.58 8.05
N SER A 9 -7.54 -4.98 7.56
CA SER A 9 -7.67 -5.98 6.51
C SER A 9 -7.02 -5.53 5.19
N LEU A 10 -7.25 -4.27 4.78
CA LEU A 10 -6.61 -3.69 3.59
C LEU A 10 -5.08 -3.64 3.75
N ARG A 11 -4.58 -3.25 4.91
CA ARG A 11 -3.14 -3.22 5.18
C ARG A 11 -2.51 -4.61 5.05
N PHE A 12 -3.16 -5.64 5.61
CA PHE A 12 -2.72 -7.02 5.46
C PHE A 12 -2.73 -7.48 4.00
N GLN A 13 -3.77 -7.16 3.24
CA GLN A 13 -3.83 -7.48 1.81
C GLN A 13 -2.70 -6.79 1.04
N TYR A 14 -2.46 -5.50 1.29
CA TYR A 14 -1.35 -4.74 0.71
C TYR A 14 -0.01 -5.41 1.00
N GLU A 15 0.27 -5.77 2.25
CA GLU A 15 1.53 -6.44 2.65
C GLU A 15 1.73 -7.77 1.88
N ASN A 16 0.67 -8.53 1.61
CA ASN A 16 0.76 -9.75 0.79
C ASN A 16 1.05 -9.47 -0.68
N TYR A 17 0.45 -8.43 -1.27
CA TYR A 17 0.68 -8.09 -2.69
C TYR A 17 2.11 -7.59 -2.92
N ILE A 18 2.61 -6.71 -2.06
CA ILE A 18 3.92 -6.09 -2.21
C ILE A 18 5.08 -7.06 -2.00
N GLU A 19 4.83 -8.24 -1.42
CA GLU A 19 5.88 -9.24 -1.20
C GLU A 19 6.49 -9.72 -2.52
N ASN A 20 5.69 -9.77 -3.58
CA ASN A 20 6.12 -10.16 -4.92
C ASN A 20 6.69 -9.00 -5.76
N LEU A 21 6.70 -7.79 -5.21
CA LEU A 21 7.18 -6.60 -5.89
C LEU A 21 8.65 -6.32 -5.53
N GLU A 22 9.34 -5.65 -6.44
CA GLU A 22 10.71 -5.19 -6.26
C GLU A 22 10.72 -3.89 -5.46
N ILE A 23 10.62 -4.04 -4.14
CA ILE A 23 10.55 -2.97 -3.14
C ILE A 23 11.64 -3.21 -2.09
N PRO A 24 12.32 -2.17 -1.58
CA PRO A 24 13.29 -2.31 -0.50
C PRO A 24 12.68 -3.01 0.73
N LYS A 25 13.46 -3.88 1.39
CA LYS A 25 12.95 -4.70 2.51
C LYS A 25 12.34 -3.88 3.65
N ASP A 26 12.92 -2.72 3.96
CA ASP A 26 12.44 -1.78 4.98
C ASP A 26 11.13 -1.07 4.60
N LYS A 27 10.75 -1.11 3.31
CA LYS A 27 9.52 -0.53 2.77
C LYS A 27 8.39 -1.54 2.59
N LYS A 28 8.65 -2.84 2.79
CA LYS A 28 7.65 -3.93 2.68
C LYS A 28 6.73 -4.06 3.90
N ILE A 29 6.65 -3.03 4.74
CA ILE A 29 5.81 -3.01 5.94
C ILE A 29 4.74 -1.95 5.74
N GLY A 30 3.48 -2.24 6.07
CA GLY A 30 2.32 -1.37 5.86
C GLY A 30 2.22 -0.14 6.79
N HIS A 31 3.34 0.44 7.23
CA HIS A 31 3.34 1.71 7.95
C HIS A 31 2.94 2.87 7.01
N ILE A 32 2.30 3.91 7.55
CA ILE A 32 1.84 5.08 6.76
C ILE A 32 2.98 5.69 5.92
N ASN A 33 4.16 5.90 6.51
CA ASN A 33 5.31 6.45 5.78
C ASN A 33 5.78 5.55 4.62
N ASN A 34 5.63 4.24 4.75
CA ASN A 34 5.96 3.29 3.69
C ASN A 34 4.89 3.24 2.61
N LEU A 35 3.61 3.44 2.96
CA LEU A 35 2.53 3.60 1.99
C LEU A 35 2.73 4.88 1.15
N ILE A 36 3.09 5.99 1.80
CA ILE A 36 3.45 7.25 1.10
C ILE A 36 4.62 7.00 0.15
N TRP A 37 5.68 6.36 0.63
CA TRP A 37 6.83 5.99 -0.21
C TRP A 37 6.41 5.10 -1.39
N PHE A 38 5.56 4.11 -1.18
CA PHE A 38 5.12 3.20 -2.23
C PHE A 38 4.25 3.90 -3.28
N ARG A 39 3.37 4.83 -2.88
CA ARG A 39 2.62 5.68 -3.81
C ARG A 39 3.57 6.45 -4.73
N ASP A 40 4.63 7.03 -4.17
CA ASP A 40 5.52 7.94 -4.90
C ASP A 40 6.56 7.19 -5.75
N TYR A 41 7.07 6.05 -5.27
CA TYR A 41 8.21 5.34 -5.88
C TYR A 41 7.93 3.90 -6.29
N GLY A 42 6.81 3.31 -5.88
CA GLY A 42 6.49 1.90 -6.12
C GLY A 42 6.42 1.54 -7.60
N HIS A 43 6.12 2.50 -8.48
CA HIS A 43 5.99 2.28 -9.93
C HIS A 43 7.31 1.94 -10.64
N ILE A 44 8.46 2.41 -10.14
CA ILE A 44 9.74 2.47 -10.88
C ILE A 44 10.17 1.11 -11.45
N LYS A 45 9.82 0.00 -10.79
CA LYS A 45 10.16 -1.37 -11.25
C LYS A 45 8.97 -2.33 -11.26
N ASN A 46 7.78 -1.85 -10.93
CA ASN A 46 6.64 -2.70 -10.62
C ASN A 46 5.41 -2.43 -11.48
N ARG A 47 5.38 -1.36 -12.30
CA ARG A 47 4.19 -0.96 -13.06
C ARG A 47 3.52 -2.05 -13.92
N PHE A 48 4.29 -3.06 -14.34
CA PHE A 48 3.80 -4.19 -15.15
C PHE A 48 3.83 -5.52 -14.41
N ARG A 49 4.21 -5.53 -13.12
CA ARG A 49 4.20 -6.74 -12.31
C ARG A 49 2.79 -7.02 -11.83
N LYS A 50 2.41 -8.29 -11.84
CA LYS A 50 1.14 -8.76 -11.28
C LYS A 50 1.02 -8.33 -9.81
N GLY A 51 -0.14 -7.82 -9.42
CA GLY A 51 -0.39 -7.35 -8.06
C GLY A 51 -0.01 -5.88 -7.83
N TYR A 52 0.66 -5.21 -8.78
CA TYR A 52 1.02 -3.80 -8.61
C TYR A 52 -0.20 -2.88 -8.63
N GLU A 53 -1.09 -3.07 -9.60
CA GLU A 53 -2.31 -2.26 -9.72
C GLU A 53 -3.20 -2.42 -8.48
N GLU A 54 -3.37 -3.65 -8.00
CA GLU A 54 -4.09 -3.94 -6.75
C GLU A 54 -3.40 -3.31 -5.53
N SER A 55 -2.07 -3.39 -5.46
CA SER A 55 -1.29 -2.73 -4.40
C SER A 55 -1.51 -1.22 -4.39
N VAL A 56 -1.53 -0.57 -5.56
CA VAL A 56 -1.76 0.87 -5.70
C VAL A 56 -3.17 1.23 -5.26
N TYR A 57 -4.18 0.47 -5.69
CA TYR A 57 -5.57 0.70 -5.29
C TYR A 57 -5.75 0.62 -3.77
N ILE A 58 -5.20 -0.42 -3.14
CA ILE A 58 -5.28 -0.61 -1.69
C ILE A 58 -4.51 0.49 -0.96
N CYS A 59 -3.29 0.81 -1.41
CA CYS A 59 -2.46 1.87 -0.83
C CYS A 59 -3.19 3.22 -0.81
N ASN A 60 -3.76 3.63 -1.95
CA ASN A 60 -4.50 4.89 -2.06
C ASN A 60 -5.76 4.88 -1.18
N THR A 61 -6.47 3.75 -1.11
CA THR A 61 -7.66 3.61 -0.25
C THR A 61 -7.34 3.81 1.24
N ILE A 62 -6.19 3.28 1.70
CA ILE A 62 -5.72 3.45 3.08
C ILE A 62 -5.33 4.91 3.33
N LEU A 63 -4.54 5.52 2.43
CA LEU A 63 -4.09 6.90 2.56
C LEU A 63 -5.27 7.90 2.56
N ASP A 64 -6.25 7.71 1.68
CA ASP A 64 -7.46 8.54 1.64
C ASP A 64 -8.26 8.45 2.95
N SER A 65 -8.28 7.26 3.57
CA SER A 65 -8.95 7.06 4.85
C SER A 65 -8.17 7.67 6.03
N TYR A 66 -6.84 7.71 5.92
CA TYR A 66 -5.96 8.35 6.89
C TYR A 66 -6.13 9.87 6.86
N TYR A 67 -6.00 10.50 5.69
CA TYR A 67 -6.10 11.96 5.56
C TYR A 67 -7.50 12.52 5.81
N LYS A 68 -8.57 11.73 5.61
CA LYS A 68 -9.94 12.15 5.96
C LYS A 68 -10.21 12.16 7.47
N ARG A 69 -9.28 11.65 8.30
CA ARG A 69 -9.38 11.70 9.77
C ARG A 69 -8.67 12.92 10.38
N GLU A 70 -7.73 13.53 9.65
CA GLU A 70 -7.03 14.76 10.04
C GLU A 70 -7.81 15.99 9.59
#